data_AF-A0A1Q7X235-F1
#
_entry.id   AF-A0A1Q7X235-F1
#
_cell.length_a   1.000
_cell.length_b   1.000
_cell.length_c   1.000
_cell.angle_alpha   90.00
_cell.angle_beta   90.00
_cell.angle_gamma   90.00
#
_symmetry.space_group_name_H-M   'P 1'
#
loop_
_entity.id
_entity.type
_entity.pdbx_description
1 polymer ?
#
loop_
_entity_poly.entity_id
_entity_poly.type
_entity_poly.pdbx_seq_one_letter_code
_entity_poly.pdbx_strand_id
1 'polypeptide(L)'
;MTRIKICGNTRAEDVELAVELGVDLLGFIFTRSKRQVRVDQVKTVIAGVPDTVEKVGVFIDEPPEEIAGIAQACGLTAIQVYRPLTEKDRSLGLLLLPAFRVQEGEDLTALHFESGDHPLLDTWAPDSRLRGIDAGQRRRGGA
;
A
#
# COMPACT_ATOMS: atom_id res chain seq x y z
N MET A 1 12.15 -8.03 -16.36
CA MET A 1 10.69 -8.08 -16.57
C MET A 1 10.05 -7.18 -15.53
N THR A 2 8.99 -6.44 -15.89
CA THR A 2 8.35 -5.48 -15.00
C THR A 2 7.30 -6.18 -14.13
N ARG A 3 7.27 -5.90 -12.83
CA ARG A 3 6.22 -6.37 -11.92
C ARG A 3 5.06 -5.37 -11.86
N ILE A 4 3.83 -5.86 -11.74
CA ILE A 4 2.59 -5.09 -11.71
C ILE A 4 1.93 -5.27 -10.35
N LYS A 5 1.51 -4.15 -9.73
CA LYS A 5 0.77 -4.12 -8.46
C LYS A 5 -0.57 -3.41 -8.64
N ILE A 6 -1.66 -4.05 -8.21
CA ILE A 6 -3.01 -3.45 -8.14
C ILE A 6 -3.36 -3.20 -6.67
N CYS A 7 -3.69 -1.96 -6.32
CA CYS A 7 -3.75 -1.51 -4.92
C CYS A 7 -5.12 -0.96 -4.51
N GLY A 8 -5.48 -1.20 -3.24
CA GLY A 8 -6.74 -0.73 -2.64
C GLY A 8 -7.91 -1.66 -2.93
N ASN A 9 -7.64 -2.97 -2.99
CA ASN A 9 -8.66 -3.98 -3.23
C ASN A 9 -9.55 -4.14 -1.99
N THR A 10 -10.87 -4.16 -2.20
CA THR A 10 -11.86 -4.29 -1.11
C THR A 10 -12.89 -5.40 -1.35
N ARG A 11 -12.94 -5.97 -2.57
CA ARG A 11 -13.93 -6.95 -3.02
C ARG A 11 -13.23 -8.16 -3.62
N ALA A 12 -13.81 -9.34 -3.44
CA ALA A 12 -13.24 -10.59 -3.95
C ALA A 12 -13.18 -10.62 -5.49
N GLU A 13 -14.24 -10.16 -6.17
CA GLU A 13 -14.31 -10.13 -7.63
C GLU A 13 -13.19 -9.28 -8.27
N ASP A 14 -12.81 -8.16 -7.64
CA ASP A 14 -11.72 -7.30 -8.15
C ASP A 14 -10.36 -8.00 -7.99
N VAL A 15 -10.21 -8.78 -6.90
CA VAL A 15 -9.00 -9.57 -6.63
C VAL A 15 -8.88 -10.74 -7.59
N GLU A 16 -9.96 -11.48 -7.80
CA GLU A 16 -10.01 -12.61 -8.74
C GLU A 16 -9.64 -12.14 -10.16
N LEU A 17 -10.27 -11.06 -10.63
CA LEU A 17 -9.96 -10.50 -11.94
C LEU A 17 -8.49 -10.04 -12.04
N ALA A 18 -7.96 -9.40 -11.00
CA ALA A 18 -6.56 -8.99 -10.98
C ALA A 18 -5.59 -10.19 -11.08
N VAL A 19 -5.91 -11.31 -10.42
CA VAL A 19 -5.15 -12.56 -10.50
C VAL A 19 -5.23 -13.15 -11.91
N GLU A 20 -6.42 -13.20 -12.52
CA GLU A 20 -6.61 -13.69 -13.89
C GLU A 20 -5.81 -12.88 -14.93
N LEU A 21 -5.65 -11.57 -14.69
CA LEU A 21 -4.85 -10.67 -15.52
C LEU A 21 -3.34 -10.81 -15.30
N GLY A 22 -2.90 -11.67 -14.37
CA GLY A 22 -1.49 -11.95 -14.12
C GLY A 22 -0.76 -10.88 -13.31
N VAL A 23 -1.44 -10.23 -12.35
CA VAL A 23 -0.80 -9.28 -11.44
C VAL A 23 0.24 -9.97 -10.55
N ASP A 24 1.37 -9.31 -10.28
CA ASP A 24 2.39 -9.82 -9.35
C ASP A 24 2.06 -9.53 -7.89
N LEU A 25 1.41 -8.38 -7.60
CA LEU A 25 1.09 -7.96 -6.24
C LEU A 25 -0.31 -7.37 -6.09
N LEU A 26 -0.98 -7.71 -4.99
CA LEU A 26 -2.28 -7.15 -4.57
C LEU A 26 -2.11 -6.31 -3.30
N GLY A 27 -2.62 -5.08 -3.30
CA GLY A 27 -2.52 -4.16 -2.17
C GLY A 27 -3.81 -3.98 -1.39
N PHE A 28 -3.71 -4.08 -0.06
CA PHE A 28 -4.79 -3.94 0.92
C PHE A 28 -4.45 -2.83 1.91
N ILE A 29 -5.34 -1.84 2.07
CA ILE A 29 -5.02 -0.63 2.84
C ILE A 29 -5.53 -0.76 4.28
N PHE A 30 -4.63 -0.83 5.26
CA PHE A 30 -4.98 -0.97 6.67
C PHE A 30 -5.02 0.35 7.44
N THR A 31 -4.52 1.42 6.82
CA THR A 31 -4.52 2.78 7.36
C THR A 31 -5.72 3.62 6.88
N ARG A 32 -5.87 4.85 7.40
CA ARG A 32 -7.00 5.75 7.09
C ARG A 32 -7.15 6.01 5.59
N SER A 33 -8.24 5.50 5.01
CA SER A 33 -8.54 5.60 3.57
C SER A 33 -10.01 5.30 3.29
N LYS A 34 -10.57 5.81 2.18
CA LYS A 34 -11.89 5.38 1.68
C LYS A 34 -11.92 3.89 1.30
N ARG A 35 -10.74 3.32 1.01
CA ARG A 35 -10.53 1.91 0.67
C ARG A 35 -9.91 1.12 1.83
N GLN A 36 -10.04 1.63 3.06
CA GLN A 36 -9.51 0.94 4.25
C GLN A 36 -10.26 -0.39 4.44
N VAL A 37 -9.50 -1.44 4.71
CA VAL A 37 -10.02 -2.79 4.95
C VAL A 37 -9.76 -3.23 6.39
N ARG A 38 -10.55 -4.20 6.84
CA ARG A 38 -10.37 -4.89 8.13
C ARG A 38 -9.71 -6.25 7.92
N VAL A 39 -9.04 -6.78 8.95
CA VAL A 39 -8.43 -8.12 8.94
C VAL A 39 -9.40 -9.20 8.45
N ASP A 40 -10.63 -9.26 8.99
CA ASP A 40 -11.61 -10.28 8.59
C ASP A 40 -12.02 -10.15 7.12
N GLN A 41 -12.14 -8.91 6.62
CA GLN A 41 -12.46 -8.66 5.23
C GLN A 41 -11.33 -9.15 4.31
N VAL A 42 -10.08 -8.87 4.66
CA VAL A 42 -8.93 -9.31 3.86
C VAL A 42 -8.85 -10.83 3.83
N LYS A 43 -9.01 -11.51 4.97
CA LYS A 43 -9.07 -12.98 5.04
C LYS A 43 -10.08 -13.57 4.06
N THR A 44 -11.26 -12.97 3.93
CA THR A 44 -12.27 -13.39 2.96
C THR A 44 -11.84 -13.12 1.52
N VAL A 45 -11.33 -11.92 1.25
CA VAL A 45 -10.98 -11.47 -0.11
C VAL A 45 -9.78 -12.22 -0.69
N ILE A 46 -8.83 -12.66 0.13
CA ILE A 46 -7.60 -13.34 -0.34
C ILE A 46 -7.71 -14.85 -0.44
N ALA A 47 -8.85 -15.45 -0.05
CA ALA A 47 -8.96 -16.91 0.11
C ALA A 47 -8.67 -17.69 -1.19
N GLY A 48 -8.90 -17.07 -2.36
CA GLY A 48 -8.60 -17.65 -3.68
C GLY A 48 -7.30 -17.17 -4.31
N VAL A 49 -6.48 -16.36 -3.62
CA VAL A 49 -5.27 -15.76 -4.19
C VAL A 49 -4.12 -16.79 -4.18
N PRO A 50 -3.53 -17.12 -5.34
CA PRO A 50 -2.39 -18.04 -5.42
C PRO A 50 -1.18 -17.55 -4.63
N ASP A 51 -0.33 -18.49 -4.19
CA ASP A 51 0.93 -18.17 -3.48
C ASP A 51 1.95 -17.46 -4.37
N THR A 52 1.78 -17.53 -5.69
CA THR A 52 2.61 -16.81 -6.66
C THR A 52 2.33 -15.31 -6.70
N VAL A 53 1.25 -14.84 -6.06
CA VAL A 53 0.85 -13.42 -6.01
C VAL A 53 1.09 -12.87 -4.61
N GLU A 54 1.87 -11.80 -4.55
CA GLU A 54 2.22 -11.15 -3.29
C GLU A 54 1.01 -10.39 -2.70
N LYS A 55 0.79 -10.54 -1.40
CA LYS A 55 -0.29 -9.93 -0.64
C LYS A 55 0.29 -8.81 0.21
N VAL A 56 0.11 -7.57 -0.24
CA VAL A 56 0.74 -6.36 0.33
C VAL A 56 -0.21 -5.65 1.28
N GLY A 57 0.19 -5.47 2.55
CA GLY A 57 -0.48 -4.54 3.47
C GLY A 57 0.08 -3.13 3.34
N VAL A 58 -0.78 -2.11 3.29
CA VAL A 58 -0.38 -0.70 3.20
C VAL A 58 -0.61 0.02 4.52
N PHE A 59 0.46 0.62 5.04
CA PHE A 59 0.57 1.26 6.36
C PHE A 59 1.22 2.65 6.23
N ILE A 60 0.86 3.57 7.12
CA ILE A 60 1.46 4.92 7.17
C ILE A 60 2.32 5.05 8.42
N ASP A 61 1.73 4.87 9.59
CA ASP A 61 2.35 5.15 10.89
C ASP A 61 2.11 4.02 11.91
N GLU A 62 1.51 2.90 11.50
CA GLU A 62 1.28 1.74 12.35
C GLU A 62 2.60 1.17 12.89
N PRO A 63 2.65 0.76 14.17
CA PRO A 63 3.85 0.22 14.80
C PRO A 63 4.16 -1.20 14.26
N PRO A 64 5.44 -1.62 14.26
CA PRO A 64 5.85 -2.92 13.72
C PRO A 64 5.11 -4.11 14.34
N GLU A 65 4.74 -4.05 15.62
CA GLU A 65 4.00 -5.11 16.31
C GLU A 65 2.58 -5.27 15.77
N GLU A 66 1.92 -4.15 15.43
CA GLU A 66 0.59 -4.16 14.81
C GLU A 66 0.66 -4.69 13.38
N ILE A 67 1.65 -4.21 12.61
CA ILE A 67 1.92 -4.69 11.25
C ILE A 67 2.15 -6.21 11.27
N ALA A 68 2.96 -6.72 12.19
CA ALA A 68 3.24 -8.14 12.34
C ALA A 68 1.97 -8.94 12.63
N GLY A 69 1.13 -8.47 13.55
CA GLY A 69 -0.14 -9.12 13.88
C GLY A 69 -1.10 -9.17 12.70
N ILE A 70 -1.22 -8.08 11.95
CA ILE A 70 -2.04 -8.00 10.73
C ILE A 70 -1.49 -8.91 9.64
N ALA A 71 -0.17 -8.90 9.43
CA ALA A 71 0.50 -9.71 8.42
C ALA A 71 0.29 -11.20 8.69
N GLN A 72 0.50 -11.64 9.92
CA GLN A 72 0.24 -13.02 10.32
C GLN A 72 -1.24 -13.38 10.14
N ALA A 73 -2.15 -12.54 10.65
CA ALA A 73 -3.58 -12.84 10.61
C ALA A 73 -4.11 -12.93 9.17
N CYS A 74 -3.62 -12.09 8.26
CA CYS A 74 -4.08 -12.06 6.87
C CYS A 74 -3.18 -12.86 5.93
N GLY A 75 -2.11 -13.52 6.39
CA GLY A 75 -1.15 -14.16 5.49
C GLY A 75 -0.56 -13.18 4.46
N LEU A 76 -0.27 -11.95 4.88
CA LEU A 76 0.45 -10.99 4.04
C LEU A 76 1.87 -11.48 3.80
N THR A 77 2.36 -11.26 2.60
CA THR A 77 3.72 -11.63 2.19
C THR A 77 4.61 -10.40 1.98
N ALA A 78 4.01 -9.21 2.01
CA ALA A 78 4.66 -7.94 1.76
C ALA A 78 4.05 -6.80 2.58
N ILE A 79 4.85 -5.78 2.87
CA ILE A 79 4.40 -4.54 3.52
C ILE A 79 4.83 -3.32 2.74
N GLN A 80 3.92 -2.37 2.58
CA GLN A 80 4.17 -1.04 2.05
C GLN A 80 4.01 -0.01 3.16
N VAL A 81 5.06 0.76 3.44
CA VAL A 81 5.12 1.63 4.62
C VAL A 81 5.56 3.04 4.22
N TYR A 82 4.77 4.07 4.56
CA TYR A 82 5.05 5.50 4.25
C TYR A 82 5.89 6.24 5.31
N ARG A 83 6.63 5.48 6.13
CA ARG A 83 7.61 5.96 7.11
C ARG A 83 8.92 5.20 6.91
N PRO A 84 10.05 5.71 7.41
CA PRO A 84 11.29 4.92 7.46
C PRO A 84 11.04 3.55 8.10
N LEU A 85 11.56 2.50 7.46
CA LEU A 85 11.51 1.15 8.00
C LEU A 85 12.42 1.06 9.23
N THR A 86 11.92 0.42 10.27
CA THR A 86 12.69 0.11 11.47
C THR A 86 13.33 -1.27 11.35
N GLU A 87 14.32 -1.59 12.19
CA GLU A 87 14.90 -2.93 12.28
C GLU A 87 13.83 -4.00 12.54
N LYS A 88 12.79 -3.68 13.32
CA LYS A 88 11.66 -4.57 13.57
C LYS A 88 10.85 -4.86 12.31
N ASP A 89 10.54 -3.86 11.50
CA ASP A 89 9.83 -4.06 10.22
C ASP A 89 10.67 -4.96 9.29
N ARG A 90 11.99 -4.74 9.25
CA ARG A 90 12.92 -5.55 8.43
C ARG A 90 13.02 -6.99 8.92
N SER A 91 12.86 -7.23 10.21
CA SER A 91 12.92 -8.57 10.81
C SER A 91 11.68 -9.44 10.58
N LEU A 92 10.60 -8.88 9.98
CA LEU A 92 9.34 -9.60 9.79
C LEU A 92 9.42 -10.72 8.73
N GLY A 93 10.47 -10.76 7.91
CA GLY A 93 10.60 -11.74 6.83
C GLY A 93 9.63 -11.52 5.68
N LEU A 94 9.13 -10.29 5.51
CA LEU A 94 8.20 -9.89 4.46
C LEU A 94 8.95 -9.11 3.37
N LEU A 95 8.42 -9.12 2.15
CA LEU A 95 8.87 -8.22 1.09
C LEU A 95 8.61 -6.75 1.49
N LEU A 96 9.63 -5.90 1.40
CA LEU A 96 9.59 -4.52 1.91
C LEU A 96 9.40 -3.51 0.78
N LEU A 97 8.30 -2.75 0.83
CA LEU A 97 7.99 -1.66 -0.10
C LEU A 97 8.00 -0.31 0.64
N PRO A 98 9.16 0.27 0.97
CA PRO A 98 9.19 1.62 1.54
C PRO A 98 8.61 2.61 0.52
N ALA A 99 7.61 3.38 0.94
CA ALA A 99 6.84 4.25 0.06
C ALA A 99 7.13 5.73 0.34
N PHE A 100 7.37 6.49 -0.72
CA PHE A 100 7.75 7.89 -0.64
C PHE A 100 6.82 8.70 -1.52
N ARG A 101 6.18 9.70 -0.94
CA ARG A 101 5.43 10.67 -1.74
C ARG A 101 6.43 11.53 -2.48
N VAL A 102 6.22 11.67 -3.78
CA VAL A 102 7.08 12.46 -4.66
C VAL A 102 6.29 13.63 -5.24
N GLN A 103 6.85 14.83 -5.10
CA GLN A 103 6.33 16.07 -5.67
C GLN A 103 7.25 16.61 -6.77
N GLU A 104 6.70 17.50 -7.61
CA GLU A 104 7.49 18.17 -8.63
C GLU A 104 8.61 18.99 -8.00
N GLY A 105 9.83 18.80 -8.49
CA GLY A 105 11.02 19.49 -7.97
C GLY A 105 11.63 18.90 -6.70
N GLU A 106 11.13 17.77 -6.19
CA GLU A 106 11.80 17.08 -5.07
C GLU A 106 13.14 16.49 -5.49
N ASP A 107 14.13 16.65 -4.61
CA ASP A 107 15.44 16.02 -4.75
C ASP A 107 15.39 14.57 -4.27
N LEU A 108 15.36 13.64 -5.23
CA LEU A 108 15.31 12.21 -4.94
C LEU A 108 16.69 11.62 -4.59
N THR A 109 17.78 12.39 -4.70
CA THR A 109 19.15 11.88 -4.42
C THR A 109 19.38 11.58 -2.94
N ALA A 110 18.58 12.17 -2.05
CA ALA A 110 18.60 11.91 -0.62
C ALA A 110 17.87 10.60 -0.22
N LEU A 111 17.17 9.95 -1.16
CA LEU A 111 16.50 8.68 -0.88
C LEU A 111 17.54 7.56 -0.83
N HIS A 112 17.63 6.91 0.33
CA HIS A 112 18.48 5.75 0.55
C HIS A 112 17.63 4.49 0.68
N PHE A 113 18.02 3.44 -0.03
CA PHE A 113 17.37 2.14 -0.01
C PHE A 113 18.39 1.08 0.37
N GLU A 114 17.96 0.11 1.17
CA GLU A 114 18.77 -1.05 1.51
C GLU A 114 18.61 -2.14 0.46
N SER A 115 19.58 -3.06 0.40
CA SER A 115 19.50 -4.22 -0.48
C SER A 115 18.27 -5.06 -0.13
N GLY A 116 17.41 -5.32 -1.12
CA GLY A 116 16.14 -6.04 -0.93
C GLY A 116 14.92 -5.14 -0.74
N ASP A 117 15.11 -3.82 -0.61
CA ASP A 117 13.99 -2.88 -0.64
C ASP A 117 13.41 -2.80 -2.06
N HIS A 118 12.08 -2.71 -2.14
CA HIS A 118 11.31 -2.49 -3.36
C HIS A 118 10.61 -1.12 -3.27
N PRO A 119 11.35 0.00 -3.39
CA PRO A 119 10.81 1.32 -3.12
C PRO A 119 9.66 1.68 -4.07
N LEU A 120 8.64 2.32 -3.52
CA LEU A 120 7.49 2.82 -4.27
C LEU A 120 7.50 4.36 -4.24
N LEU A 121 7.70 4.98 -5.39
CA LEU A 121 7.62 6.42 -5.57
C LEU A 121 6.18 6.81 -5.93
N ASP A 122 5.46 7.33 -4.95
CA ASP A 122 4.06 7.73 -5.05
C ASP A 122 3.99 9.19 -5.52
N THR A 123 3.96 9.37 -6.84
CA THR A 123 3.96 10.69 -7.46
C THR A 123 2.57 11.33 -7.41
N TRP A 124 2.48 12.54 -6.85
CA TRP A 124 1.26 13.33 -6.92
C TRP A 124 1.21 14.09 -8.24
N ALA A 125 0.18 13.84 -9.07
CA ALA A 125 -0.06 14.60 -10.29
C ALA A 125 -1.12 15.70 -10.04
N PRO A 126 -0.86 16.99 -10.39
CA PRO A 126 -1.77 18.11 -10.12
C PRO A 126 -3.14 18.10 -10.83
N ASP A 127 -3.53 17.03 -11.53
CA ASP A 127 -4.83 16.95 -12.21
C ASP A 127 -5.43 15.52 -12.26
N SER A 128 -5.32 14.74 -11.19
CA SER A 128 -6.08 13.49 -11.06
C SER A 128 -7.54 13.71 -10.63
N ARG A 129 -8.19 14.74 -11.22
CA ARG A 129 -9.65 14.81 -11.26
C ARG A 129 -10.18 13.68 -12.14
N LEU A 130 -10.50 12.54 -11.54
CA LEU A 130 -11.87 12.08 -11.71
C LEU A 130 -12.76 13.22 -11.19
N ARG A 131 -13.27 14.04 -12.11
CA ARG A 131 -14.18 15.15 -11.80
C ARG A 131 -15.33 14.58 -10.96
N GLY A 132 -15.40 14.91 -9.67
CA GLY A 132 -16.61 14.59 -8.90
C GLY A 132 -16.56 14.51 -7.38
N ILE A 133 -15.41 14.62 -6.71
CA ILE A 133 -15.41 14.43 -5.24
C ILE A 133 -14.45 15.41 -4.54
N ASP A 134 -14.80 16.69 -4.54
CA ASP A 134 -14.47 17.58 -3.41
C ASP A 134 -15.26 18.88 -3.53
N ALA A 135 -16.55 18.79 -3.19
CA ALA A 135 -17.29 19.96 -2.71
C ALA A 135 -17.24 19.93 -1.18
N GLY A 136 -16.43 20.81 -0.60
CA GLY A 136 -16.60 21.21 0.79
C GLY A 136 -15.39 21.02 1.68
N GLN A 137 -14.35 21.86 1.49
CA GLN A 137 -13.80 22.63 2.61
C GLN A 137 -12.70 23.57 2.13
N ARG A 138 -13.08 24.79 1.71
CA ARG A 138 -12.26 25.98 1.91
C ARG A 138 -13.14 27.17 2.23
N ARG A 139 -12.68 27.93 3.24
CA ARG A 139 -12.86 29.37 3.51
C ARG A 139 -13.66 29.72 4.76
N ARG A 140 -12.93 29.87 5.87
CA ARG A 140 -12.89 31.13 6.63
C ARG A 140 -11.39 31.46 6.75
N GLY A 141 -10.83 32.48 6.11
CA GLY A 141 -11.32 33.84 5.95
C GLY A 141 -10.55 34.69 6.95
N GLY A 142 -9.43 35.28 6.51
CA GLY A 142 -8.63 36.18 7.31
C GLY A 142 -9.29 37.54 7.48
N ALA A 143 -8.87 38.23 8.53
CA ALA A 143 -8.63 39.66 8.59
C ALA A 143 -7.41 39.85 9.50
#